data_AF-A0A397UNF1-F1
#
_entry.id   AF-A0A397UNF1-F1
#
_cell.length_a   1.000
_cell.length_b   1.000
_cell.length_c   1.000
_cell.angle_alpha   90.00
_cell.angle_beta   90.00
_cell.angle_gamma   90.00
#
_symmetry.space_group_name_H-M   'P 1'
#
loop_
_entity.id
_entity.type
_entity.pdbx_description
1 polymer ?
#
loop_
_entity_poly.entity_id
_entity_poly.type
_entity_poly.pdbx_seq_one_letter_code
_entity_poly.pdbx_strand_id
1 'polypeptide(L)'
;MIRDICRGILFLREVNVFHHDIRCENVFITQNLDPKLGNFKYARGVDEMISINLSNELMNVVRWMAPEQIEKYKKNKCNELNYTLNCEIYSFGMLIWELCYEKIPYEKKNFQEVMSHVLRGNRERLLSGNFNDPNDHNIQKTFMKIIDEAWHHTPHQRISIMKMSETFEKLALDYPINVTTSGLLTDGTIDFDGTITAKNLKIPQFNESFLFSIDNNMDIDLNDEKLENVDTIMSLDEGIEFHQKRDHEKAWKCFDENSNLGNILANYWKGYYLYVGYFVKKDEIQANKFFKIAADGNIPDAQFRYAVSLYPEITTNEEKRKEFLDYLTLAAYFFFKKESIKCVNNLFE
;
A
#
# COMPACT_ATOMS: atom_id res chain seq x y z
N MET A 1 -8.35 9.99 -14.93
CA MET A 1 -7.38 8.89 -15.13
C MET A 1 -6.78 8.36 -13.82
N ILE A 2 -5.78 9.00 -13.19
CA ILE A 2 -5.12 8.49 -11.97
C ILE A 2 -6.12 8.15 -10.85
N ARG A 3 -7.09 9.05 -10.61
CA ARG A 3 -8.18 8.83 -9.65
C ARG A 3 -8.93 7.52 -9.91
N ASP A 4 -9.27 7.25 -11.16
CA ASP A 4 -10.09 6.10 -11.54
C ASP A 4 -9.27 4.79 -11.50
N ILE A 5 -7.97 4.87 -11.81
CA ILE A 5 -7.03 3.76 -11.58
C ILE A 5 -6.93 3.46 -10.07
N CYS A 6 -6.79 4.49 -9.23
CA CYS A 6 -6.76 4.34 -7.76
C CYS A 6 -8.04 3.66 -7.24
N ARG A 7 -9.22 4.04 -7.75
CA ARG A 7 -10.49 3.36 -7.46
C ARG A 7 -10.47 1.89 -7.89
N GLY A 8 -9.87 1.58 -9.03
CA GLY A 8 -9.65 0.20 -9.47
C GLY A 8 -8.79 -0.60 -8.49
N ILE A 9 -7.68 -0.03 -8.01
CA ILE A 9 -6.80 -0.67 -7.02
C ILE A 9 -7.52 -0.86 -5.69
N LEU A 10 -8.29 0.13 -5.25
CA LEU A 10 -9.15 0.03 -4.06
C LEU A 10 -10.17 -1.10 -4.22
N PHE A 11 -10.83 -1.19 -5.37
CA PHE A 11 -11.75 -2.29 -5.65
C PHE A 11 -11.06 -3.64 -5.56
N LEU A 12 -9.87 -3.80 -6.16
CA LEU A 12 -9.09 -5.04 -6.07
C LEU A 12 -8.75 -5.38 -4.61
N ARG A 13 -8.37 -4.39 -3.80
CA ARG A 13 -8.16 -4.56 -2.37
C ARG A 13 -9.42 -5.06 -1.66
N GLU A 14 -10.59 -4.48 -1.94
CA GLU A 14 -11.86 -4.89 -1.32
C GLU A 14 -12.23 -6.34 -1.65
N VAL A 15 -11.99 -6.77 -2.89
CA VAL A 15 -12.17 -8.18 -3.31
C VAL A 15 -10.98 -9.07 -2.93
N ASN A 16 -10.02 -8.56 -2.17
CA ASN A 16 -8.79 -9.23 -1.74
C ASN A 16 -8.01 -9.88 -2.90
N VAL A 17 -7.83 -9.12 -3.97
CA VAL A 17 -6.99 -9.47 -5.11
C VAL A 17 -5.82 -8.50 -5.17
N PHE A 18 -4.61 -9.03 -5.25
CA PHE A 18 -3.43 -8.29 -5.68
C PHE A 18 -3.25 -8.45 -7.18
N HIS A 19 -2.87 -7.38 -7.86
CA HIS A 19 -2.62 -7.37 -9.30
C HIS A 19 -1.21 -7.87 -9.64
N HIS A 20 -0.23 -7.59 -8.77
CA HIS A 20 1.20 -7.91 -8.94
C HIS A 20 1.93 -7.23 -10.11
N ASP A 21 1.26 -6.43 -10.93
CA ASP A 21 1.84 -5.83 -12.15
C ASP A 21 1.15 -4.50 -12.51
N ILE A 22 1.09 -3.57 -11.55
CA ILE A 22 0.55 -2.23 -11.76
C ILE A 22 1.58 -1.37 -12.51
N ARG A 23 1.25 -1.01 -13.75
CA ARG A 23 2.04 -0.15 -14.66
C ARG A 23 1.18 0.34 -15.82
N CYS A 24 1.60 1.38 -16.54
CA CYS A 24 0.80 1.94 -17.64
C CYS A 24 0.47 0.91 -18.73
N GLU A 25 1.38 -0.03 -19.02
CA GLU A 25 1.16 -1.12 -20.00
C GLU A 25 -0.07 -1.97 -19.69
N ASN A 26 -0.49 -2.05 -18.42
CA ASN A 26 -1.65 -2.81 -17.96
C ASN A 26 -2.87 -1.93 -17.66
N VAL A 27 -2.86 -0.66 -18.09
CA VAL A 27 -4.00 0.26 -18.02
C VAL A 27 -4.55 0.46 -19.44
N PHE A 28 -5.77 -0.04 -19.66
CA PHE A 28 -6.47 0.11 -20.93
C PHE A 28 -7.40 1.32 -20.89
N ILE A 29 -7.47 2.06 -22.00
CA ILE A 29 -8.38 3.19 -22.16
C ILE A 29 -9.56 2.75 -23.02
N THR A 30 -10.78 2.94 -22.51
CA THR A 30 -12.00 2.63 -23.26
C THR A 30 -12.33 3.73 -24.29
N GLN A 31 -13.32 3.49 -25.15
CA GLN A 31 -13.81 4.50 -26.11
C GLN A 31 -14.31 5.79 -25.42
N ASN A 32 -14.74 5.70 -24.16
CA ASN A 32 -15.18 6.83 -23.37
C ASN A 32 -14.03 7.52 -22.60
N LEU A 33 -12.78 7.16 -22.90
CA LEU A 33 -11.58 7.63 -22.20
C LEU A 33 -11.51 7.24 -20.72
N ASP A 34 -12.29 6.25 -20.31
CA ASP A 34 -12.20 5.69 -18.96
C ASP A 34 -11.03 4.70 -18.88
N PRO A 35 -10.09 4.84 -17.92
CA PRO A 35 -9.06 3.85 -17.70
C PRO A 35 -9.61 2.62 -16.97
N LYS A 36 -9.09 1.45 -17.32
CA LYS A 36 -9.40 0.15 -16.71
C LYS A 36 -8.11 -0.61 -16.48
N LEU A 37 -7.91 -1.11 -15.27
CA LEU A 37 -6.87 -2.10 -15.00
C LEU A 37 -7.20 -3.39 -15.77
N GLY A 38 -6.20 -3.96 -16.42
CA GLY A 38 -6.32 -5.23 -17.14
C GLY A 38 -5.04 -6.06 -17.01
N ASN A 39 -4.94 -7.13 -17.80
CA ASN A 39 -3.82 -8.08 -17.71
C ASN A 39 -3.62 -8.67 -16.30
N PHE A 40 -4.65 -9.37 -15.82
CA PHE A 40 -4.68 -10.06 -14.53
C PHE A 40 -3.91 -11.40 -14.52
N LYS A 41 -2.95 -11.61 -15.44
CA LYS A 41 -2.16 -12.86 -15.54
C LYS A 41 -1.50 -13.23 -14.20
N TYR A 42 -1.01 -12.20 -13.51
CA TYR A 42 -0.36 -12.31 -12.20
C TYR A 42 -1.29 -11.95 -11.05
N ALA A 43 -2.60 -11.79 -11.28
CA ALA A 43 -3.49 -11.43 -10.19
C ALA A 43 -3.77 -12.63 -9.28
N ARG A 44 -3.72 -12.44 -7.96
CA ARG A 44 -3.87 -13.53 -6.98
C ARG A 44 -4.66 -13.05 -5.78
N GLY A 45 -5.37 -13.97 -5.15
CA GLY A 45 -5.99 -13.72 -3.86
C GLY A 45 -4.93 -13.42 -2.80
N VAL A 46 -5.21 -12.47 -1.90
CA VAL A 46 -4.33 -12.14 -0.76
C VAL A 46 -4.01 -13.36 0.10
N ASP A 47 -4.92 -14.35 0.13
CA ASP A 47 -4.80 -15.57 0.95
C ASP A 47 -4.06 -16.72 0.24
N GLU A 48 -3.64 -16.54 -1.02
CA GLU A 48 -2.84 -17.52 -1.73
C GLU A 48 -1.43 -17.53 -1.14
N MET A 49 -1.04 -18.66 -0.52
CA MET A 49 0.13 -18.76 0.36
C MET A 49 1.50 -18.55 -0.33
N ILE A 50 1.54 -18.37 -1.66
CA ILE A 50 2.78 -18.35 -2.43
C ILE A 50 2.82 -17.06 -3.24
N SER A 51 3.82 -16.20 -2.94
CA SER A 51 4.17 -15.08 -3.82
C SER A 51 4.49 -15.62 -5.22
N ILE A 52 4.00 -14.97 -6.27
CA ILE A 52 4.27 -15.40 -7.64
C ILE A 52 5.77 -15.37 -7.88
N ASN A 53 6.32 -16.46 -8.41
CA ASN A 53 7.67 -16.44 -8.90
C ASN A 53 7.69 -15.76 -10.29
N LEU A 54 7.95 -14.45 -10.29
CA LEU A 54 8.14 -13.65 -11.51
C LEU A 54 9.59 -13.74 -12.02
N SER A 55 10.40 -14.72 -11.62
CA SER A 55 11.82 -14.80 -12.04
C SER A 55 12.01 -14.75 -13.55
N ASN A 56 11.11 -15.40 -14.30
CA ASN A 56 11.16 -15.46 -15.76
C ASN A 56 10.73 -14.14 -16.42
N GLU A 57 10.00 -13.29 -15.69
CA GLU A 57 9.43 -12.03 -16.17
C GLU A 57 10.11 -10.83 -15.51
N LEU A 58 11.08 -11.07 -14.61
CA LEU A 58 11.71 -10.07 -13.78
C LEU A 58 12.34 -8.94 -14.61
N MET A 59 12.90 -9.27 -15.78
CA MET A 59 13.45 -8.28 -16.71
C MET A 59 12.40 -7.26 -17.19
N ASN A 60 11.14 -7.66 -17.25
CA ASN A 60 10.03 -6.85 -17.74
C ASN A 60 9.41 -6.00 -16.63
N VAL A 61 9.31 -6.53 -15.40
CA VAL A 61 8.52 -5.91 -14.32
C VAL A 61 9.35 -5.19 -13.24
N VAL A 62 10.66 -5.45 -13.15
CA VAL A 62 11.50 -4.97 -12.02
C VAL A 62 11.47 -3.47 -11.77
N ARG A 63 11.23 -2.67 -12.81
CA ARG A 63 11.22 -1.20 -12.74
C ARG A 63 10.07 -0.65 -11.90
N TRP A 64 8.97 -1.38 -11.80
CA TRP A 64 7.79 -1.03 -10.99
C TRP A 64 7.73 -1.79 -9.66
N MET A 65 8.69 -2.69 -9.39
CA MET A 65 8.66 -3.53 -8.20
C MET A 65 9.20 -2.84 -6.95
N ALA A 66 8.54 -3.11 -5.83
CA ALA A 66 8.96 -2.60 -4.53
C ALA A 66 10.30 -3.22 -4.06
N PRO A 67 11.12 -2.49 -3.29
CA PRO A 67 12.45 -2.94 -2.83
C PRO A 67 12.42 -4.30 -2.12
N GLU A 68 11.42 -4.54 -1.27
CA GLU A 68 11.26 -5.79 -0.53
C GLU A 68 10.96 -6.98 -1.45
N GLN A 69 10.32 -6.76 -2.60
CA GLN A 69 10.14 -7.82 -3.60
C GLN A 69 11.46 -8.07 -4.33
N ILE A 70 12.14 -7.00 -4.76
CA ILE A 70 13.45 -7.10 -5.43
C ILE A 70 14.46 -7.85 -4.56
N GLU A 71 14.49 -7.58 -3.26
CA GLU A 71 15.38 -8.23 -2.31
C GLU A 71 15.12 -9.74 -2.22
N LYS A 72 13.85 -10.18 -2.26
CA LYS A 72 13.52 -11.60 -2.30
C LYS A 72 14.04 -12.29 -3.55
N TYR A 73 13.85 -11.68 -4.72
CA TYR A 73 14.38 -12.24 -5.97
C TYR A 73 15.91 -12.33 -5.92
N LYS A 74 16.58 -11.32 -5.37
CA LYS A 74 18.04 -11.33 -5.18
C LYS A 74 18.51 -12.45 -4.24
N LYS A 75 17.71 -12.78 -3.21
CA LYS A 75 18.00 -13.84 -2.23
C LYS A 75 17.47 -15.22 -2.63
N ASN A 76 16.90 -15.39 -3.83
CA ASN A 76 16.22 -16.62 -4.28
C ASN A 76 15.09 -17.10 -3.34
N LYS A 77 14.43 -16.15 -2.66
CA LYS A 77 13.34 -16.38 -1.69
C LYS A 77 11.97 -16.06 -2.30
N CYS A 78 11.80 -16.35 -3.59
CA CYS A 78 10.63 -15.95 -4.38
C CYS A 78 9.31 -16.56 -3.87
N ASN A 79 9.38 -17.67 -3.13
CA ASN A 79 8.22 -18.39 -2.60
C ASN A 79 7.82 -17.94 -1.18
N GLU A 80 8.51 -16.97 -0.57
CA GLU A 80 8.18 -16.48 0.78
C GLU A 80 7.02 -15.46 0.76
N LEU A 81 6.15 -15.52 1.78
CA LEU A 81 4.97 -14.68 1.98
C LEU A 81 5.33 -13.25 2.39
N ASN A 82 5.42 -12.33 1.43
CA ASN A 82 5.62 -10.90 1.77
C ASN A 82 5.12 -9.95 0.68
N TYR A 83 4.31 -10.41 -0.29
CA TYR A 83 3.61 -9.47 -1.16
C TYR A 83 2.45 -8.86 -0.37
N THR A 84 2.36 -7.53 -0.37
CA THR A 84 1.37 -6.80 0.43
C THR A 84 0.79 -5.65 -0.40
N LEU A 85 -0.26 -5.02 0.10
CA LEU A 85 -0.81 -3.80 -0.50
C LEU A 85 0.26 -2.70 -0.64
N ASN A 86 1.27 -2.66 0.25
CA ASN A 86 2.35 -1.69 0.13
C ASN A 86 3.19 -1.90 -1.13
N CYS A 87 3.27 -3.13 -1.65
CA CYS A 87 3.91 -3.39 -2.94
C CYS A 87 3.09 -2.77 -4.09
N GLU A 88 1.77 -2.94 -4.08
CA GLU A 88 0.86 -2.31 -5.06
C GLU A 88 0.93 -0.77 -4.97
N ILE A 89 1.02 -0.20 -3.77
CA ILE A 89 1.20 1.25 -3.56
C ILE A 89 2.50 1.74 -4.18
N TYR A 90 3.60 1.00 -4.00
CA TYR A 90 4.87 1.34 -4.64
C TYR A 90 4.76 1.31 -6.17
N SER A 91 4.21 0.24 -6.73
CA SER A 91 4.01 0.09 -8.17
C SER A 91 3.09 1.17 -8.73
N PHE A 92 2.05 1.56 -7.98
CA PHE A 92 1.17 2.65 -8.36
C PHE A 92 1.88 4.01 -8.32
N GLY A 93 2.77 4.26 -7.36
CA GLY A 93 3.66 5.42 -7.36
C GLY A 93 4.54 5.49 -8.61
N MET A 94 5.10 4.35 -9.03
CA MET A 94 5.87 4.25 -10.28
C MET A 94 5.01 4.48 -11.53
N LEU A 95 3.77 4.00 -11.55
CA LEU A 95 2.80 4.26 -12.62
C LEU A 95 2.45 5.75 -12.71
N ILE A 96 2.21 6.43 -11.57
CA ILE A 96 1.95 7.87 -11.56
C ILE A 96 3.17 8.62 -12.09
N TRP A 97 4.39 8.21 -11.72
CA TRP A 97 5.62 8.77 -12.29
C TRP A 97 5.67 8.58 -13.81
N GLU A 98 5.41 7.36 -14.30
CA GLU A 98 5.37 7.05 -15.73
C GLU A 98 4.38 7.94 -16.50
N LEU A 99 3.19 8.20 -15.93
CA LEU A 99 2.21 9.13 -16.49
C LEU A 99 2.66 10.58 -16.47
N CYS A 100 3.29 11.05 -15.38
CA CYS A 100 3.70 12.44 -15.25
C CYS A 100 4.88 12.81 -16.15
N TYR A 101 5.80 11.87 -16.38
CA TYR A 101 7.04 12.12 -17.12
C TYR A 101 7.09 11.46 -18.50
N GLU A 102 6.07 10.67 -18.85
CA GLU A 102 5.89 10.00 -20.14
C GLU A 102 7.13 9.19 -20.56
N LYS A 103 7.74 8.51 -19.58
CA LYS A 103 8.99 7.77 -19.73
C LYS A 103 8.92 6.42 -19.05
N ILE A 104 9.66 5.47 -19.60
CA ILE A 104 9.90 4.18 -18.95
C ILE A 104 10.79 4.42 -17.72
N PRO A 105 10.39 3.99 -16.50
CA PRO A 105 11.22 4.17 -15.32
C PRO A 105 12.60 3.51 -15.48
N TYR A 106 13.64 4.25 -15.16
CA TYR A 106 15.04 3.86 -15.23
C TYR A 106 15.49 3.42 -16.63
N GLU A 107 14.90 3.94 -17.71
CA GLU A 107 15.13 3.51 -19.11
C GLU A 107 16.62 3.28 -19.44
N LYS A 108 17.51 4.15 -18.94
CA LYS A 108 18.97 4.10 -19.15
C LYS A 108 19.72 3.05 -18.31
N LYS A 109 19.02 2.21 -17.55
CA LYS A 109 19.58 1.16 -16.68
C LYS A 109 19.06 -0.20 -17.11
N ASN A 110 19.93 -1.20 -17.07
CA ASN A 110 19.54 -2.60 -17.19
C ASN A 110 18.89 -3.12 -15.91
N PHE A 111 18.28 -4.32 -15.95
CA PHE A 111 17.51 -4.84 -14.82
C PHE A 111 18.36 -4.99 -13.53
N GLN A 112 19.62 -5.41 -13.62
CA GLN A 112 20.51 -5.57 -12.45
C GLN A 112 20.91 -4.22 -11.84
N GLU A 113 21.14 -3.23 -12.69
CA GLU A 113 21.41 -1.85 -12.29
C GLU A 113 20.20 -1.24 -11.60
N VAL A 114 18.98 -1.48 -12.11
CA VAL A 114 17.73 -1.05 -11.46
C VAL A 114 17.59 -1.69 -10.08
N MET A 115 17.75 -3.01 -9.96
CA MET A 115 17.70 -3.70 -8.67
C MET A 115 18.69 -3.08 -7.67
N SER A 116 19.94 -2.91 -8.08
CA SER A 116 20.99 -2.36 -7.22
C SER A 116 20.73 -0.90 -6.84
N HIS A 117 20.21 -0.10 -7.78
CA HIS A 117 19.89 1.30 -7.57
C HIS A 117 18.76 1.47 -6.55
N VAL A 118 17.66 0.73 -6.71
CA VAL A 118 16.47 0.77 -5.85
C VAL A 118 16.78 0.24 -4.44
N LEU A 119 17.53 -0.86 -4.35
CA LEU A 119 17.95 -1.45 -3.07
C LEU A 119 18.88 -0.55 -2.26
N ARG A 120 19.65 0.34 -2.91
CA ARG A 120 20.45 1.38 -2.24
C ARG A 120 19.62 2.59 -1.77
N GLY A 121 18.29 2.54 -1.93
CA GLY A 121 17.39 3.63 -1.55
C GLY A 121 17.22 4.73 -2.61
N ASN A 122 17.89 4.62 -3.77
CA ASN A 122 17.77 5.63 -4.81
C ASN A 122 16.44 5.52 -5.57
N ARG A 123 15.95 6.63 -6.10
CA ARG A 123 14.67 6.73 -6.84
C ARG A 123 14.84 7.48 -8.15
N GLU A 124 13.80 7.45 -8.98
CA GLU A 124 13.72 8.33 -10.13
C GLU A 124 13.69 9.80 -9.70
N ARG A 125 14.06 10.69 -10.62
CA ARG A 125 14.04 12.12 -10.32
C ARG A 125 12.61 12.65 -10.39
N LEU A 126 12.26 13.51 -9.42
CA LEU A 126 11.03 14.30 -9.45
C LEU A 126 11.37 15.71 -9.93
N LEU A 127 11.11 15.99 -11.20
CA LEU A 127 11.39 17.27 -11.84
C LEU A 127 10.11 18.10 -11.92
N SER A 128 10.16 19.34 -11.43
CA SER A 128 9.07 20.27 -11.67
C SER A 128 9.02 20.64 -13.15
N GLY A 129 7.82 20.60 -13.73
CA GLY A 129 7.58 21.09 -15.08
C GLY A 129 7.41 22.60 -15.09
N ASN A 130 7.74 23.21 -16.23
CA ASN A 130 7.44 24.61 -16.49
C ASN A 130 6.00 24.74 -17.01
N PHE A 131 5.06 24.99 -16.11
CA PHE A 131 3.64 25.19 -16.43
C PHE A 131 3.34 26.69 -16.53
N ASN A 132 2.53 27.07 -17.52
CA ASN A 132 1.99 28.43 -17.62
C ASN A 132 0.77 28.62 -16.70
N ASP A 133 0.01 27.54 -16.46
CA ASP A 133 -1.14 27.54 -15.55
C ASP A 133 -0.67 27.20 -14.11
N PRO A 134 -0.91 28.08 -13.12
CA PRO A 134 -0.65 27.79 -11.72
C PRO A 134 -1.38 26.55 -11.18
N ASN A 135 -2.55 26.21 -11.73
CA ASN A 135 -3.32 25.04 -11.34
C ASN A 135 -2.58 23.76 -11.74
N ASP A 136 -2.09 23.68 -12.97
CA ASP A 136 -1.31 22.53 -13.45
C ASP A 136 -0.04 22.35 -12.61
N HIS A 137 0.62 23.46 -12.24
CA HIS A 137 1.78 23.42 -11.35
C HIS A 137 1.42 22.84 -9.96
N ASN A 138 0.28 23.24 -9.38
CA ASN A 138 -0.18 22.72 -8.09
C ASN A 138 -0.59 21.24 -8.16
N ILE A 139 -1.25 20.83 -9.25
CA ILE A 139 -1.59 19.43 -9.52
C ILE A 139 -0.32 18.60 -9.60
N GLN A 140 0.67 19.02 -10.38
CA GLN A 140 1.94 18.32 -10.51
C GLN A 140 2.66 18.21 -9.17
N LYS A 141 2.73 19.30 -8.39
CA LYS A 141 3.36 19.29 -7.07
C LYS A 141 2.69 18.28 -6.13
N THR A 142 1.36 18.14 -6.23
CA THR A 142 0.61 17.15 -5.45
C THR A 142 0.94 15.73 -5.91
N PHE A 143 1.04 15.47 -7.21
CA PHE A 143 1.49 14.17 -7.72
C PHE A 143 2.91 13.84 -7.31
N MET A 144 3.85 14.79 -7.39
CA MET A 144 5.23 14.61 -6.92
C MET A 144 5.27 14.18 -5.45
N LYS A 145 4.48 14.84 -4.58
CA LYS A 145 4.38 14.47 -3.17
C LYS A 145 3.82 13.06 -2.98
N ILE A 146 2.77 12.69 -3.72
CA ILE A 146 2.19 11.35 -3.63
C ILE A 146 3.18 10.28 -4.11
N ILE A 147 3.89 10.51 -5.22
CA ILE A 147 4.92 9.60 -5.71
C ILE A 147 5.99 9.43 -4.62
N ASP A 148 6.44 10.53 -4.02
CA ASP A 148 7.45 10.52 -2.96
C ASP A 148 7.03 9.69 -1.75
N GLU A 149 5.82 9.92 -1.25
CA GLU A 149 5.29 9.15 -0.13
C GLU A 149 4.96 7.68 -0.53
N ALA A 150 4.69 7.36 -1.80
CA ALA A 150 4.32 6.02 -2.24
C ALA A 150 5.52 5.09 -2.44
N TRP A 151 6.68 5.61 -2.87
CA TRP A 151 7.86 4.80 -3.16
C TRP A 151 8.89 4.75 -2.01
N HIS A 152 8.50 5.10 -0.79
CA HIS A 152 9.36 4.94 0.39
C HIS A 152 9.95 3.54 0.47
N HIS A 153 11.21 3.44 0.89
CA HIS A 153 11.93 2.17 0.92
C HIS A 153 11.25 1.18 1.85
N THR A 154 10.92 1.63 3.07
CA THR A 154 10.24 0.82 4.07
C THR A 154 8.73 0.77 3.81
N PRO A 155 8.10 -0.42 3.70
CA PRO A 155 6.70 -0.56 3.30
C PRO A 155 5.69 0.22 4.14
N HIS A 156 5.82 0.23 5.46
CA HIS A 156 4.86 0.88 6.37
C HIS A 156 4.99 2.42 6.41
N GLN A 157 6.06 2.97 5.84
CA GLN A 157 6.21 4.43 5.69
C GLN A 157 5.48 4.95 4.45
N ARG A 158 4.98 4.06 3.59
CA ARG A 158 4.30 4.45 2.36
C ARG A 158 2.93 5.05 2.66
N ILE A 159 2.52 6.03 1.86
CA ILE A 159 1.18 6.62 1.92
C ILE A 159 0.10 5.53 1.84
N SER A 160 -0.95 5.62 2.66
CA SER A 160 -2.06 4.68 2.56
C SER A 160 -2.88 4.93 1.30
N ILE A 161 -3.39 3.87 0.69
CA ILE A 161 -4.27 3.96 -0.49
C ILE A 161 -5.52 4.81 -0.23
N MET A 162 -6.01 4.87 1.02
CA MET A 162 -7.12 5.73 1.41
C MET A 162 -6.75 7.21 1.32
N LYS A 163 -5.59 7.60 1.88
CA LYS A 163 -5.10 8.97 1.80
C LYS A 163 -4.80 9.38 0.35
N MET A 164 -4.27 8.46 -0.46
CA MET A 164 -4.12 8.70 -1.91
C MET A 164 -5.46 9.00 -2.57
N SER A 165 -6.47 8.13 -2.33
CA SER A 165 -7.80 8.28 -2.90
C SER A 165 -8.45 9.60 -2.49
N GLU A 166 -8.45 9.95 -1.21
CA GLU A 166 -8.96 11.23 -0.72
C GLU A 166 -8.28 12.42 -1.41
N THR A 167 -6.95 12.36 -1.57
CA THR A 167 -6.20 13.42 -2.24
C THR A 167 -6.60 13.54 -3.71
N PHE A 168 -6.78 12.43 -4.42
CA PHE A 168 -7.21 12.45 -5.83
C PHE A 168 -8.65 12.90 -6.01
N GLU A 169 -9.57 12.52 -5.11
CA GLU A 169 -10.94 13.03 -5.12
C GLU A 169 -10.96 14.54 -4.90
N LYS A 170 -10.19 15.03 -3.91
CA LYS A 170 -10.06 16.46 -3.66
C LYS A 170 -9.52 17.21 -4.87
N LEU A 171 -8.44 16.73 -5.50
CA LEU A 171 -7.91 17.34 -6.72
C LEU A 171 -8.96 17.37 -7.85
N ALA A 172 -9.75 16.31 -8.01
CA ALA A 172 -10.79 16.27 -9.04
C ALA A 172 -11.95 17.24 -8.76
N LEU A 173 -12.22 17.54 -7.49
CA LEU A 173 -13.21 18.55 -7.07
C LEU A 173 -12.67 19.98 -7.24
N ASP A 174 -11.42 20.20 -6.84
CA ASP A 174 -10.76 21.51 -6.91
C ASP A 174 -10.47 21.91 -8.37
N TYR A 175 -10.18 20.93 -9.23
CA TYR A 175 -9.84 21.11 -10.65
C TYR A 175 -10.74 20.24 -11.55
N PRO A 176 -12.04 20.59 -11.69
CA PRO A 176 -12.96 19.80 -12.48
C PRO A 176 -12.60 19.87 -13.97
N ILE A 177 -12.50 18.70 -14.61
CA ILE A 177 -12.28 18.60 -16.06
C ILE A 177 -13.64 18.75 -16.75
N ASN A 178 -13.77 19.75 -17.63
CA ASN A 178 -14.99 19.93 -18.43
C ASN A 178 -15.15 18.76 -19.41
N VAL A 179 -16.22 17.98 -19.28
CA VAL A 179 -16.51 16.79 -20.11
C VAL A 179 -16.63 17.13 -21.62
N THR A 180 -16.84 18.40 -21.97
CA THR A 180 -16.88 18.89 -23.36
C THR A 180 -15.51 19.01 -24.03
N THR A 181 -14.39 18.96 -23.29
CA THR A 181 -13.08 18.65 -23.88
C THR A 181 -12.98 17.14 -24.02
N SER A 182 -13.84 16.57 -24.87
CA SER A 182 -13.66 15.21 -25.30
C SER A 182 -12.26 15.14 -25.92
N GLY A 183 -11.41 14.21 -25.49
CA GLY A 183 -10.14 13.91 -26.17
C GLY A 183 -10.35 13.35 -27.60
N LEU A 184 -11.59 13.42 -28.10
CA LEU A 184 -11.95 13.21 -29.48
C LEU A 184 -11.52 14.43 -30.30
N LEU A 185 -10.80 14.14 -31.37
CA LEU A 185 -10.56 15.04 -32.48
C LEU A 185 -11.90 15.52 -33.05
N THR A 186 -11.86 16.60 -33.83
CA THR A 186 -13.05 17.23 -34.41
C THR A 186 -13.87 16.29 -35.32
N ASP A 187 -13.28 15.18 -35.75
CA ASP A 187 -13.92 14.12 -36.56
C ASP A 187 -14.50 12.96 -35.73
N GLY A 188 -14.43 13.04 -34.40
CA GLY A 188 -14.91 12.00 -33.48
C GLY A 188 -13.95 10.81 -33.32
N THR A 189 -12.68 10.93 -33.74
CA THR A 189 -11.63 9.93 -33.51
C THR A 189 -10.75 10.29 -32.31
N ILE A 190 -10.11 9.30 -31.68
CA ILE A 190 -9.20 9.52 -30.55
C ILE A 190 -7.76 9.59 -31.08
N ASP A 191 -7.00 10.59 -30.65
CA ASP A 191 -5.57 10.72 -30.95
C ASP A 191 -4.73 9.80 -30.05
N PHE A 192 -4.74 8.50 -30.35
CA PHE A 192 -4.12 7.46 -29.51
C PHE A 192 -2.60 7.59 -29.35
N ASP A 193 -1.90 8.17 -30.34
CA ASP A 193 -0.44 8.34 -30.30
C ASP A 193 -0.01 9.77 -29.94
N GLY A 194 -0.97 10.65 -29.66
CA GLY A 194 -0.72 12.04 -29.30
C GLY A 194 -0.16 12.90 -30.43
N THR A 195 -0.01 12.39 -31.66
CA THR A 195 0.69 13.11 -32.74
C THR A 195 -0.07 14.32 -33.27
N ILE A 196 -1.40 14.29 -33.16
CA ILE A 196 -2.30 15.35 -33.62
C ILE A 196 -2.46 16.43 -32.54
N THR A 197 -2.55 16.00 -31.28
CA THR A 197 -2.71 16.84 -30.10
C THR A 197 -1.38 17.52 -29.72
N ALA A 198 -0.24 16.81 -29.84
CA ALA A 198 1.10 17.35 -29.57
C ALA A 198 1.53 18.48 -30.52
N LYS A 199 0.90 18.62 -31.70
CA LYS A 199 1.14 19.79 -32.57
C LYS A 199 0.57 21.09 -31.99
N ASN A 200 -0.43 20.99 -31.11
CA ASN A 200 -1.14 22.13 -30.53
C ASN A 200 -0.94 22.28 -29.01
N LEU A 201 -0.54 21.21 -28.29
CA LEU A 201 -0.17 21.28 -26.88
C LEU A 201 1.32 21.62 -26.72
N LYS A 202 1.61 22.68 -25.97
CA LYS A 202 2.96 22.90 -25.43
C LYS A 202 3.17 21.93 -24.27
N ILE A 203 3.83 20.80 -24.53
CA ILE A 203 4.26 19.88 -23.48
C ILE A 203 5.17 20.65 -22.51
N PRO A 204 4.91 20.63 -21.18
CA PRO A 204 5.76 21.29 -20.20
C PRO A 204 7.19 20.79 -20.32
N GLN A 205 8.14 21.72 -20.47
CA GLN A 205 9.55 21.35 -20.39
C GLN A 205 9.93 21.17 -18.93
N PHE A 206 10.50 20.02 -18.59
CA PHE A 206 11.02 19.73 -17.26
C PHE A 206 12.39 20.36 -17.10
N ASN A 207 12.58 21.17 -16.07
CA ASN A 207 13.86 21.82 -15.82
C ASN A 207 14.76 20.90 -14.97
N GLU A 208 15.90 20.47 -15.51
CA GLU A 208 16.91 19.72 -14.74
C GLU A 208 17.57 20.57 -13.63
N SER A 209 17.41 21.90 -13.63
CA SER A 209 18.02 22.80 -12.64
C SER A 209 17.24 22.93 -11.32
N PHE A 210 16.03 22.41 -11.22
CA PHE A 210 15.22 22.43 -9.99
C PHE A 210 15.02 20.99 -9.50
N LEU A 211 16.06 20.45 -8.86
CA LEU A 211 15.85 19.35 -7.92
C LEU A 211 14.98 19.90 -6.77
N PHE A 212 13.99 19.13 -6.33
CA PHE A 212 13.38 19.37 -5.02
C PHE A 212 14.46 19.07 -3.98
N SER A 213 15.22 20.10 -3.60
CA SER A 213 16.15 20.04 -2.48
C SER A 213 15.32 19.94 -1.22
N ILE A 214 15.06 18.71 -0.77
CA ILE A 214 14.80 18.48 0.65
C ILE A 214 16.09 18.90 1.35
N ASP A 215 16.02 19.93 2.19
CA ASP A 215 17.12 20.41 3.01
C ASP A 215 17.70 19.24 3.83
N ASN A 216 18.76 18.64 3.31
CA ASN A 216 19.67 17.74 4.01
C ASN A 216 20.84 18.54 4.59
N ASN A 217 20.56 19.71 5.18
CA ASN A 217 21.57 20.43 5.95
C ASN A 217 21.70 19.82 7.35
N MET A 218 22.26 18.61 7.38
CA MET A 218 23.21 18.18 8.40
C MET A 218 24.29 17.40 7.66
N ASP A 219 25.38 18.09 7.34
CA ASP A 219 26.65 17.45 7.04
C ASP A 219 27.02 16.54 8.22
N ILE A 220 26.86 15.23 8.05
CA ILE A 220 27.46 14.26 8.95
C ILE A 220 28.73 13.77 8.27
N ASP A 221 29.82 14.40 8.68
CA ASP A 221 31.19 13.96 8.49
C ASP A 221 31.33 12.53 9.02
N LEU A 222 31.64 11.58 8.14
CA LEU A 222 31.91 10.20 8.48
C LEU A 222 33.29 10.11 9.12
N ASN A 223 33.36 10.40 10.41
CA ASN A 223 34.47 9.99 11.25
C ASN A 223 33.98 8.92 12.23
N ASP A 224 34.63 7.75 12.15
CA ASP A 224 34.49 6.59 13.03
C ASP A 224 34.64 6.98 14.50
N GLU A 225 33.54 7.29 15.20
CA GLU A 225 33.50 7.18 16.66
C GLU A 225 32.19 6.53 17.13
N LYS A 226 32.37 5.39 17.83
CA LYS A 226 31.42 4.55 18.55
C LYS A 226 30.07 5.23 18.90
N LEU A 227 29.00 4.85 18.19
CA LEU A 227 27.63 5.09 18.68
C LEU A 227 27.32 4.16 19.85
N GLU A 228 27.12 4.75 21.02
CA GLU A 228 26.52 4.08 22.18
C GLU A 228 25.03 3.79 21.92
N ASN A 229 24.58 2.63 22.42
CA ASN A 229 23.25 2.03 22.35
C ASN A 229 22.07 3.02 22.18
N VAL A 230 21.44 2.98 21.00
CA VAL A 230 20.03 3.37 20.84
C VAL A 230 19.21 2.10 21.01
N ASP A 231 18.39 2.04 22.07
CA ASP A 231 17.50 0.91 22.33
C ASP A 231 16.59 0.67 21.12
N THR A 232 16.89 -0.38 20.36
CA THR A 232 16.14 -0.75 19.16
C THR A 232 14.81 -1.36 19.59
N ILE A 233 13.68 -0.77 19.16
CA ILE A 233 12.34 -1.29 19.46
C ILE A 233 12.17 -2.65 18.79
N MET A 234 11.73 -3.65 19.56
CA MET A 234 11.54 -5.02 19.10
C MET A 234 10.42 -5.08 18.05
N SER A 235 10.65 -5.78 16.95
CA SER A 235 9.66 -5.97 15.89
C SER A 235 8.51 -6.86 16.35
N LEU A 236 7.34 -6.72 15.72
CA LEU A 236 6.15 -7.49 16.11
C LEU A 236 6.32 -9.01 15.88
N ASP A 237 7.06 -9.39 14.84
CA ASP A 237 7.34 -10.80 14.53
C ASP A 237 8.17 -11.46 15.64
N GLU A 238 9.17 -10.73 16.16
CA GLU A 238 9.94 -11.16 17.34
C GLU A 238 9.04 -11.30 18.58
N GLY A 239 8.12 -10.34 18.80
CA GLY A 239 7.14 -10.42 19.88
C GLY A 239 6.22 -11.65 19.80
N ILE A 240 5.76 -12.00 18.59
CA ILE A 240 4.96 -13.20 18.33
C ILE A 240 5.79 -14.47 18.56
N GLU A 241 7.06 -14.48 18.14
CA GLU A 241 7.96 -15.60 18.38
C GLU A 241 8.20 -15.82 19.89
N PHE A 242 8.39 -14.73 20.65
CA PHE A 242 8.49 -14.81 22.12
C PHE A 242 7.19 -15.35 22.75
N HIS A 243 6.03 -14.93 22.27
CA HIS A 243 4.75 -15.49 22.71
C HIS A 243 4.67 -17.01 22.46
N GLN A 244 5.06 -17.47 21.27
CA GLN A 244 5.08 -18.90 20.93
C GLN A 244 6.05 -19.69 21.80
N LYS A 245 7.20 -19.09 22.14
CA LYS A 245 8.20 -19.65 23.07
C LYS A 245 7.79 -19.56 24.54
N ARG A 246 6.61 -18.99 24.84
CA ARG A 246 6.10 -18.72 26.21
C ARG A 246 6.97 -17.74 27.02
N ASP A 247 7.79 -16.94 26.35
CA ASP A 247 8.50 -15.82 26.97
C ASP A 247 7.54 -14.61 27.02
N HIS A 248 6.60 -14.68 27.97
CA HIS A 248 5.49 -13.73 28.04
C HIS A 248 5.93 -12.31 28.44
N GLU A 249 7.06 -12.16 29.14
CA GLU A 249 7.60 -10.86 29.53
C GLU A 249 8.12 -10.08 28.31
N LYS A 250 8.97 -10.69 27.48
CA LYS A 250 9.47 -10.03 26.26
C LYS A 250 8.39 -9.79 25.24
N ALA A 251 7.49 -10.77 25.07
CA ALA A 251 6.33 -10.61 24.21
C ALA A 251 5.45 -9.43 24.66
N TRP A 252 5.17 -9.32 25.96
CA TRP A 252 4.41 -8.19 26.50
C TRP A 252 5.11 -6.86 26.25
N LYS A 253 6.42 -6.75 26.52
CA LYS A 253 7.19 -5.52 26.27
C LYS A 253 7.10 -5.09 24.80
N CYS A 254 7.28 -6.03 23.87
CA CYS A 254 7.12 -5.77 22.44
C CYS A 254 5.72 -5.26 22.09
N PHE A 255 4.67 -5.96 22.55
CA PHE A 255 3.29 -5.58 22.22
C PHE A 255 2.89 -4.24 22.86
N ASP A 256 3.37 -3.94 24.06
CA ASP A 256 3.11 -2.68 24.75
C ASP A 256 3.75 -1.50 24.02
N GLU A 257 5.04 -1.60 23.68
CA GLU A 257 5.78 -0.57 22.95
C GLU A 257 5.19 -0.33 21.56
N ASN A 258 4.94 -1.40 20.79
CA ASN A 258 4.36 -1.29 19.45
C ASN A 258 2.90 -0.78 19.47
N SER A 259 2.13 -1.11 20.52
CA SER A 259 0.78 -0.55 20.72
C SER A 259 0.84 0.95 20.98
N ASN A 260 1.81 1.43 21.77
CA ASN A 260 2.01 2.86 22.03
C ASN A 260 2.41 3.64 20.76
N LEU A 261 3.00 2.95 19.76
CA LEU A 261 3.27 3.49 18.42
C LEU A 261 2.06 3.44 17.46
N GLY A 262 0.91 2.93 17.90
CA GLY A 262 -0.31 2.85 17.10
C GLY A 262 -0.40 1.62 16.20
N ASN A 263 0.43 0.58 16.40
CA ASN A 263 0.33 -0.65 15.62
C ASN A 263 -0.97 -1.42 15.94
N ILE A 264 -1.81 -1.65 14.94
CA ILE A 264 -3.14 -2.29 15.08
C ILE A 264 -3.03 -3.72 15.62
N LEU A 265 -2.09 -4.52 15.10
CA LEU A 265 -1.91 -5.91 15.52
C LEU A 265 -1.29 -5.99 16.93
N ALA A 266 -0.42 -5.04 17.29
CA ALA A 266 0.07 -4.91 18.66
C ALA A 266 -1.06 -4.59 19.65
N ASN A 267 -2.02 -3.74 19.25
CA ASN A 267 -3.23 -3.49 20.05
C ASN A 267 -4.04 -4.77 20.27
N TYR A 268 -4.19 -5.64 19.25
CA TYR A 268 -4.81 -6.95 19.45
C TYR A 268 -4.06 -7.80 20.49
N TRP A 269 -2.74 -7.96 20.34
CA TRP A 269 -1.95 -8.79 21.26
C TRP A 269 -1.91 -8.25 22.69
N LYS A 270 -1.82 -6.92 22.85
CA LYS A 270 -1.93 -6.26 24.14
C LYS A 270 -3.29 -6.50 24.79
N GLY A 271 -4.38 -6.35 24.01
CA GLY A 271 -5.73 -6.71 24.45
C GLY A 271 -5.85 -8.19 24.85
N TYR A 272 -5.23 -9.09 24.09
CA TYR A 272 -5.23 -10.52 24.37
C TYR A 272 -4.49 -10.86 25.67
N TYR A 273 -3.34 -10.22 25.94
CA TYR A 273 -2.59 -10.42 27.18
C TYR A 273 -3.34 -9.88 28.41
N LEU A 274 -4.06 -8.76 28.28
CA LEU A 274 -4.94 -8.24 29.32
C LEU A 274 -6.17 -9.12 29.54
N TYR A 275 -6.70 -9.73 28.48
CA TYR A 275 -7.86 -10.63 28.56
C TYR A 275 -7.51 -11.97 29.22
N VAL A 276 -6.38 -12.56 28.87
CA VAL A 276 -5.96 -13.88 29.40
C VAL A 276 -5.23 -13.74 30.74
N GLY A 277 -4.43 -12.68 30.92
CA GLY A 277 -3.59 -12.46 32.10
C GLY A 277 -2.26 -13.22 32.05
N TYR A 278 -1.62 -13.34 30.88
CA TYR A 278 -0.39 -14.14 30.71
C TYR A 278 0.86 -13.57 31.40
N PHE A 279 0.93 -12.25 31.56
CA PHE A 279 2.06 -11.57 32.21
C PHE A 279 1.57 -10.42 33.09
N VAL A 280 0.66 -9.61 32.54
CA VAL A 280 -0.06 -8.57 33.29
C VAL A 280 -1.33 -9.12 33.95
N LYS A 281 -1.79 -8.42 34.99
CA LYS A 281 -3.05 -8.74 35.64
C LYS A 281 -4.21 -8.68 34.64
N LYS A 282 -5.08 -9.68 34.69
CA LYS A 282 -6.27 -9.75 33.86
C LYS A 282 -7.17 -8.50 34.05
N ASP A 283 -7.50 -7.84 32.95
CA ASP A 283 -8.37 -6.66 32.88
C ASP A 283 -9.21 -6.70 31.59
N GLU A 284 -10.43 -7.22 31.71
CA GLU A 284 -11.34 -7.40 30.57
C GLU A 284 -11.84 -6.06 30.01
N ILE A 285 -12.02 -5.04 30.85
CA ILE A 285 -12.51 -3.72 30.42
C ILE A 285 -11.47 -3.07 29.52
N GLN A 286 -10.21 -3.09 29.97
CA GLN A 286 -9.12 -2.52 29.19
C GLN A 286 -8.81 -3.38 27.94
N ALA A 287 -8.91 -4.71 28.04
CA ALA A 287 -8.80 -5.60 26.88
C ALA A 287 -9.84 -5.27 25.80
N ASN A 288 -11.10 -5.03 26.17
CA ASN A 288 -12.17 -4.72 25.23
C ASN A 288 -11.92 -3.41 24.47
N LYS A 289 -11.33 -2.39 25.10
CA LYS A 289 -10.93 -1.16 24.40
C LYS A 289 -9.89 -1.44 23.31
N PHE A 290 -8.90 -2.28 23.61
CA PHE A 290 -7.87 -2.67 22.64
C PHE A 290 -8.43 -3.58 21.54
N PHE A 291 -9.33 -4.51 21.88
CA PHE A 291 -10.04 -5.30 20.87
C PHE A 291 -10.89 -4.43 19.96
N LYS A 292 -11.54 -3.37 20.47
CA LYS A 292 -12.26 -2.41 19.63
C LYS A 292 -11.35 -1.73 18.61
N ILE A 293 -10.23 -1.18 19.06
CA ILE A 293 -9.23 -0.54 18.18
C ILE A 293 -8.75 -1.52 17.10
N ALA A 294 -8.42 -2.76 17.48
CA ALA A 294 -7.97 -3.77 16.54
C ALA A 294 -9.09 -4.29 15.61
N ALA A 295 -10.34 -4.36 16.09
CA ALA A 295 -11.50 -4.75 15.31
C ALA A 295 -11.81 -3.72 14.21
N ASP A 296 -11.71 -2.42 14.55
CA ASP A 296 -11.82 -1.30 13.61
C ASP A 296 -10.67 -1.30 12.59
N GLY A 297 -9.51 -1.81 12.99
CA GLY A 297 -8.37 -2.08 12.11
C GLY A 297 -8.44 -3.40 11.33
N ASN A 298 -9.62 -4.04 11.26
CA ASN A 298 -9.88 -5.27 10.50
C ASN A 298 -9.12 -6.52 10.95
N ILE A 299 -8.80 -6.66 12.24
CA ILE A 299 -8.27 -7.91 12.79
C ILE A 299 -9.44 -8.88 13.10
N PRO A 300 -9.61 -10.01 12.39
CA PRO A 300 -10.81 -10.86 12.54
C PRO A 300 -10.99 -11.43 13.95
N ASP A 301 -9.91 -11.87 14.57
CA ASP A 301 -9.94 -12.36 15.95
C ASP A 301 -10.34 -11.26 16.94
N ALA A 302 -9.97 -10.00 16.68
CA ALA A 302 -10.37 -8.87 17.49
C ALA A 302 -11.85 -8.52 17.27
N GLN A 303 -12.34 -8.59 16.02
CA GLN A 303 -13.76 -8.40 15.68
C GLN A 303 -14.64 -9.42 16.41
N PHE A 304 -14.26 -10.70 16.40
CA PHE A 304 -14.97 -11.73 17.14
C PHE A 304 -14.95 -11.48 18.64
N ARG A 305 -13.77 -11.23 19.23
CA ARG A 305 -13.64 -11.00 20.67
C ARG A 305 -14.37 -9.75 21.13
N TYR A 306 -14.33 -8.68 20.34
CA TYR A 306 -15.09 -7.47 20.62
C TYR A 306 -16.59 -7.72 20.52
N ALA A 307 -17.07 -8.39 19.47
CA ALA A 307 -18.47 -8.78 19.36
C ALA A 307 -18.92 -9.58 20.60
N VAL A 308 -18.17 -10.62 20.99
CA VAL A 308 -18.49 -11.41 22.18
C VAL A 308 -18.52 -10.55 23.45
N SER A 309 -17.68 -9.52 23.56
CA SER A 309 -17.70 -8.60 24.71
C SER A 309 -19.00 -7.79 24.83
N LEU A 310 -19.72 -7.58 23.72
CA LEU A 310 -21.00 -6.87 23.69
C LEU A 310 -22.19 -7.77 24.08
N TYR A 311 -22.01 -9.09 24.07
CA TYR A 311 -23.07 -10.08 24.30
C TYR A 311 -23.93 -9.84 25.56
N PRO A 312 -23.38 -9.40 26.72
CA PRO A 312 -24.19 -9.13 27.90
C PRO A 312 -25.24 -8.01 27.71
N GLU A 313 -25.01 -7.08 26.78
CA GLU A 313 -25.81 -5.86 26.60
C GLU A 313 -26.84 -5.97 25.46
N ILE A 314 -26.73 -6.97 24.58
CA ILE A 314 -27.55 -7.05 23.35
C ILE A 314 -29.04 -7.31 23.59
N THR A 315 -29.40 -7.80 24.78
CA THR A 315 -30.80 -8.09 25.13
C THR A 315 -31.56 -6.82 25.51
N THR A 316 -30.85 -5.84 26.06
CA THR A 316 -31.42 -4.59 26.61
C THR A 316 -31.09 -3.36 25.77
N ASN A 317 -30.13 -3.44 24.83
CA ASN A 317 -29.70 -2.32 24.01
C ASN A 317 -29.67 -2.71 22.52
N GLU A 318 -30.55 -2.08 21.73
CA GLU A 318 -30.71 -2.34 20.29
C GLU A 318 -29.51 -1.87 19.46
N GLU A 319 -28.87 -0.76 19.83
CA GLU A 319 -27.65 -0.29 19.17
C GLU A 319 -26.50 -1.28 19.38
N LYS A 320 -26.34 -1.79 20.61
CA LYS A 320 -25.34 -2.82 20.93
C LYS A 320 -25.62 -4.14 20.24
N ARG A 321 -26.90 -4.49 20.04
CA ARG A 321 -27.28 -5.65 19.24
C ARG A 321 -26.88 -5.48 17.77
N LYS A 322 -27.08 -4.30 17.19
CA LYS A 322 -26.65 -4.01 15.82
C LYS A 322 -25.12 -4.07 15.70
N GLU A 323 -24.41 -3.39 16.60
CA GLU A 323 -22.95 -3.40 16.66
C GLU A 323 -22.39 -4.83 16.81
N PHE A 324 -23.00 -5.65 17.68
CA PHE A 324 -22.68 -7.07 17.83
C PHE A 324 -22.80 -7.83 16.51
N LEU A 325 -23.91 -7.67 15.80
CA LEU A 325 -24.17 -8.36 14.53
C LEU A 325 -23.20 -7.90 13.43
N ASP A 326 -22.88 -6.61 13.38
CA ASP A 326 -21.93 -6.05 12.41
C ASP A 326 -20.54 -6.67 12.58
N TYR A 327 -19.98 -6.66 13.81
CA TYR A 327 -18.66 -7.26 14.06
C TYR A 327 -18.65 -8.78 13.96
N LEU A 328 -19.73 -9.46 14.35
CA LEU A 328 -19.84 -10.91 14.18
C LEU A 328 -19.90 -11.29 12.70
N THR A 329 -20.59 -10.50 11.87
CA THR A 329 -20.66 -10.68 10.42
C THR A 329 -19.30 -10.44 9.78
N LEU A 330 -18.60 -9.37 10.18
CA LEU A 330 -17.23 -9.11 9.72
C LEU A 330 -16.29 -10.27 10.07
N ALA A 331 -16.30 -10.71 11.34
CA ALA A 331 -15.50 -11.85 11.77
C ALA A 331 -15.84 -13.12 10.97
N ALA A 332 -17.13 -13.44 10.82
CA ALA A 332 -17.60 -14.60 10.07
C ALA A 332 -17.20 -14.54 8.59
N TYR A 333 -17.31 -13.37 7.94
CA TYR A 333 -16.87 -13.18 6.57
C TYR A 333 -15.39 -13.56 6.39
N PHE A 334 -14.53 -13.13 7.32
CA PHE A 334 -13.11 -13.50 7.30
C PHE A 334 -12.85 -14.98 7.68
N PHE A 335 -13.64 -15.58 8.57
CA PHE A 335 -13.54 -17.00 8.96
C PHE A 335 -14.04 -17.96 7.85
N PHE A 336 -15.19 -17.69 7.24
CA PHE A 336 -15.74 -18.50 6.14
C PHE A 336 -14.88 -18.43 4.89
N LYS A 337 -14.22 -17.29 4.64
CA LYS A 337 -13.20 -17.17 3.61
C LYS A 337 -12.06 -18.18 3.84
N LYS A 338 -11.58 -18.30 5.08
CA LYS A 338 -10.52 -19.27 5.49
C LYS A 338 -10.92 -20.74 5.33
N GLU A 339 -12.18 -21.09 5.61
CA GLU A 339 -12.73 -22.45 5.40
C GLU A 339 -13.01 -22.77 3.92
N SER A 340 -13.53 -21.79 3.16
CA SER A 340 -13.76 -21.94 1.71
C SER A 340 -12.46 -22.18 0.93
N ILE A 341 -11.36 -21.57 1.37
CA ILE A 341 -10.00 -21.82 0.84
C ILE A 341 -9.55 -23.26 1.08
N LYS A 342 -9.89 -23.89 2.23
CA LYS A 342 -9.60 -25.32 2.47
C LYS A 342 -10.39 -26.25 1.54
N CYS A 343 -11.66 -25.94 1.27
CA CYS A 343 -12.49 -26.75 0.37
C CYS A 343 -12.04 -26.63 -1.10
N VAL A 344 -11.64 -25.43 -1.53
CA VAL A 344 -11.13 -25.21 -2.89
C VAL A 344 -9.81 -25.95 -3.12
N ASN A 345 -8.92 -26.00 -2.12
CA ASN A 345 -7.65 -26.72 -2.23
C ASN A 345 -7.83 -28.25 -2.34
N ASN A 346 -8.92 -28.82 -1.81
CA ASN A 346 -9.24 -30.25 -1.93
C ASN A 346 -9.94 -30.63 -3.25
N LEU A 347 -10.28 -29.66 -4.10
CA LEU A 347 -10.89 -29.89 -5.42
C LEU A 347 -9.86 -29.94 -6.55
N PHE A 348 -8.58 -29.69 -6.25
CA PHE A 348 -7.48 -29.66 -7.20
C PHE A 348 -6.31 -30.62 -6.86
N GLU A 349 -6.54 -31.56 -5.95
CA GLU A 349 -5.79 -32.83 -5.85
C GLU A 349 -6.59 -33.95 -6.53
#